data_AF-A0A2Z6IMD8-F1
#
_entry.id   AF-A0A2Z6IMD8-F1
#
_cell.length_a   1.000
_cell.length_b   1.000
_cell.length_c   1.000
_cell.angle_alpha   90.00
_cell.angle_beta   90.00
_cell.angle_gamma   90.00
#
_symmetry.space_group_name_H-M   'P 1'
#
loop_
_entity.id
_entity.type
_entity.pdbx_description
1 polymer ?
#
loop_
_entity_poly.entity_id
_entity_poly.type
_entity_poly.pdbx_seq_one_letter_code
_entity_poly.pdbx_strand_id
1 'polypeptide(L)'
;MIMRKQWAILMGCIWLAGCQTVPDNPASALLPKPTKAALRPPPAAVQQALLPPVGSLIPRRSPPLQKRFDLVVQNAPAREVFMGLGMSSGQNVILSPKVAGSLTLNLHHVTLGNALRAIRAAYGYQYEVQGRQIVIFPPEPETRIYQVNYPKFGSYPC
;
A
#
# COMPACT_ATOMS: atom_id res chain seq x y z
N MET A 1 -18.24 50.63 2.44
CA MET A 1 -17.77 49.35 1.86
C MET A 1 -18.00 48.15 2.80
N ILE A 2 -19.05 48.16 3.66
CA ILE A 2 -19.29 47.14 4.72
C ILE A 2 -20.46 46.17 4.40
N MET A 3 -21.37 46.50 3.48
CA MET A 3 -22.60 45.70 3.23
C MET A 3 -22.43 44.43 2.38
N ARG A 4 -21.33 44.26 1.63
CA ARG A 4 -21.12 43.06 0.78
C ARG A 4 -20.69 41.80 1.54
N LYS A 5 -20.19 41.94 2.77
CA LYS A 5 -19.64 40.82 3.55
C LYS A 5 -20.70 40.08 4.39
N GLN A 6 -21.83 40.72 4.68
CA GLN A 6 -22.92 40.09 5.45
C GLN A 6 -23.80 39.15 4.61
N TRP A 7 -23.94 39.40 3.30
CA TRP A 7 -24.66 38.49 2.40
C TRP A 7 -23.97 37.14 2.20
N ALA A 8 -22.64 37.08 2.35
CA ALA A 8 -21.89 35.83 2.26
C ALA A 8 -22.14 34.90 3.46
N ILE A 9 -22.45 35.46 4.63
CA ILE A 9 -22.72 34.67 5.85
C ILE A 9 -24.16 34.13 5.83
N LEU A 10 -25.11 34.87 5.26
CA LEU A 10 -26.50 34.41 5.12
C LEU A 10 -26.67 33.30 4.06
N MET A 11 -25.77 33.22 3.07
CA MET A 11 -25.76 32.18 2.03
C MET A 11 -25.04 30.88 2.44
N GLY A 12 -24.42 30.84 3.63
CA GLY A 12 -23.75 29.65 4.15
C GLY A 12 -24.68 28.67 4.89
N CYS A 13 -25.75 29.16 5.52
CA CYS A 13 -26.67 28.31 6.31
C CYS A 13 -27.72 27.55 5.46
N ILE A 14 -27.88 27.87 4.18
CA ILE A 14 -28.90 27.24 3.32
C ILE A 14 -28.43 25.88 2.75
N TRP A 15 -27.17 25.48 2.95
CA TRP A 15 -26.61 24.24 2.39
C TRP A 15 -26.69 23.00 3.28
N LEU A 16 -27.29 23.06 4.49
CA LEU A 16 -27.34 21.91 5.41
C LEU A 16 -28.71 21.20 5.55
N ALA A 17 -29.71 21.55 4.74
CA ALA A 17 -30.99 20.82 4.73
C ALA A 17 -31.04 19.76 3.62
N GLY A 18 -30.24 18.71 3.76
CA GLY A 18 -30.33 17.50 2.94
C GLY A 18 -30.86 16.32 3.76
N CYS A 19 -32.19 16.14 3.82
CA CYS A 19 -32.78 14.85 4.22
C CYS A 19 -32.82 13.94 2.99
N GLN A 20 -32.01 12.87 2.96
CA GLN A 20 -32.24 11.78 2.02
C GLN A 20 -33.49 11.00 2.47
N THR A 21 -34.60 11.22 1.78
CA THR A 21 -35.80 10.38 1.87
C THR A 21 -35.59 9.15 1.02
N VAL A 22 -35.61 7.96 1.64
CA VAL A 22 -35.53 6.67 0.94
C VAL A 22 -36.86 6.45 0.21
N PRO A 23 -36.88 6.23 -1.12
CA PRO A 23 -38.11 5.97 -1.86
C PRO A 23 -38.63 4.56 -1.56
N ASP A 24 -39.92 4.45 -1.23
CA ASP A 24 -40.62 3.18 -1.07
C ASP A 24 -40.59 2.39 -2.38
N ASN A 25 -39.80 1.32 -2.41
CA ASN A 25 -39.74 0.40 -3.54
C ASN A 25 -40.88 -0.65 -3.40
N PRO A 26 -41.76 -0.83 -4.40
CA PRO A 26 -42.86 -1.81 -4.34
C PRO A 26 -42.40 -3.27 -4.15
N ALA A 27 -41.09 -3.55 -4.29
CA ALA A 27 -40.50 -4.85 -4.00
C ALA A 27 -40.63 -5.28 -2.52
N SER A 28 -40.83 -4.35 -1.59
CA SER A 28 -41.01 -4.67 -0.15
C SER A 28 -42.33 -5.41 0.15
N ALA A 29 -43.31 -5.37 -0.78
CA ALA A 29 -44.60 -6.03 -0.62
C ALA A 29 -44.58 -7.53 -0.96
N LEU A 30 -43.51 -8.02 -1.60
CA LEU A 30 -43.34 -9.44 -1.97
C LEU A 30 -42.54 -10.23 -0.92
N LEU A 31 -42.08 -9.56 0.14
CA LEU A 31 -41.37 -10.22 1.23
C LEU A 31 -42.39 -10.98 2.10
N PRO A 32 -42.17 -12.29 2.37
CA PRO A 32 -42.97 -13.03 3.33
C PRO A 32 -42.87 -12.33 4.69
N LYS A 33 -44.00 -11.81 5.18
CA LYS A 33 -44.10 -11.25 6.53
C LYS A 33 -43.76 -12.38 7.52
N PRO A 34 -42.78 -12.21 8.43
CA PRO A 34 -42.38 -13.29 9.32
C PRO A 34 -43.53 -13.61 10.27
N THR A 35 -44.20 -14.74 10.03
CA THR A 35 -45.19 -15.30 10.94
C THR A 35 -44.45 -15.70 12.20
N LYS A 36 -44.76 -15.06 13.33
CA LYS A 36 -44.23 -15.42 14.66
C LYS A 36 -44.81 -16.78 15.07
N ALA A 37 -44.31 -17.86 14.50
CA ALA A 37 -44.44 -19.17 15.10
C ALA A 37 -43.65 -19.17 16.42
N ALA A 38 -44.28 -19.63 17.50
CA ALA A 38 -43.72 -19.62 18.84
C ALA A 38 -42.34 -20.30 18.88
N LEU A 39 -41.29 -19.48 18.92
CA LEU A 39 -39.91 -19.92 19.06
C LEU A 39 -39.72 -20.38 20.51
N ARG A 40 -39.71 -21.70 20.76
CA ARG A 40 -39.00 -22.21 21.93
C ARG A 40 -37.53 -21.77 21.76
N PRO A 41 -36.92 -21.09 22.75
CA PRO A 41 -35.53 -20.71 22.63
C PRO A 41 -34.70 -21.99 22.43
N PRO A 42 -33.86 -22.06 21.39
CA PRO A 42 -33.02 -23.22 21.15
C PRO A 42 -32.10 -23.44 22.37
N PRO A 43 -31.72 -24.69 22.68
CA PRO A 43 -30.85 -25.02 23.80
C PRO A 43 -29.59 -24.14 23.82
N ALA A 44 -29.12 -23.76 25.00
CA ALA A 44 -27.98 -22.86 25.16
C ALA A 44 -26.71 -23.31 24.38
N ALA A 45 -26.52 -24.62 24.21
CA ALA A 45 -25.45 -25.20 23.42
C ALA A 45 -25.51 -24.81 21.92
N VAL A 46 -26.72 -24.70 21.35
CA VAL A 46 -26.92 -24.28 19.96
C VAL A 46 -26.60 -22.79 19.84
N GLN A 47 -27.00 -21.97 20.81
CA GLN A 47 -26.69 -20.53 20.81
C GLN A 47 -25.18 -20.28 20.88
N GLN A 48 -24.46 -21.08 21.67
CA GLN A 48 -23.00 -21.06 21.75
C GLN A 48 -22.31 -21.45 20.44
N ALA A 49 -22.88 -22.39 19.68
CA ALA A 49 -22.38 -22.76 18.36
C ALA A 49 -22.67 -21.71 17.27
N LEU A 50 -23.69 -20.86 17.46
CA LEU A 50 -24.02 -19.75 16.55
C LEU A 50 -23.14 -18.50 16.78
N LEU A 51 -22.43 -18.39 17.90
CA LEU A 51 -21.52 -17.28 18.13
C LEU A 51 -20.28 -17.44 17.22
N PRO A 52 -19.97 -16.45 16.36
CA PRO A 52 -18.74 -16.50 15.58
C PRO A 52 -17.54 -16.53 16.54
N PRO A 53 -16.50 -17.32 16.25
CA PRO A 53 -15.31 -17.39 17.09
C PRO A 53 -14.75 -15.98 17.26
N VAL A 54 -14.50 -15.55 18.50
CA VAL A 54 -14.14 -14.16 18.86
C VAL A 54 -12.97 -13.60 18.05
N GLY A 55 -12.08 -14.46 17.55
CA GLY A 55 -10.98 -14.07 16.67
C GLY A 55 -11.36 -13.61 15.25
N SER A 56 -12.57 -13.92 14.74
CA SER A 56 -13.03 -13.47 13.42
C SER A 56 -13.60 -12.05 13.44
N LEU A 57 -13.91 -11.52 14.62
CA LEU A 57 -14.42 -10.16 14.82
C LEU A 57 -13.31 -9.12 14.98
N ILE A 58 -12.05 -9.55 15.10
CA ILE A 58 -10.90 -8.64 15.14
C ILE A 58 -10.61 -8.22 13.69
N PRO A 59 -10.82 -6.94 13.32
CA PRO A 59 -10.46 -6.47 12.00
C PRO A 59 -8.95 -6.66 11.84
N ARG A 60 -8.53 -7.56 10.96
CA ARG A 60 -7.12 -7.65 10.57
C ARG A 60 -6.72 -6.29 10.01
N ARG A 61 -5.79 -5.63 10.70
CA ARG A 61 -5.21 -4.36 10.24
C ARG A 61 -4.67 -4.59 8.85
N SER A 62 -5.33 -4.01 7.84
CA SER A 62 -4.88 -4.10 6.46
C SER A 62 -3.46 -3.51 6.39
N PRO A 63 -2.52 -4.16 5.67
CA PRO A 63 -1.21 -3.58 5.45
C PRO A 63 -1.36 -2.15 4.92
N PRO A 64 -0.46 -1.22 5.32
CA PRO A 64 -0.52 0.14 4.80
C PRO A 64 -0.51 0.13 3.27
N LEU A 65 -1.47 0.82 2.67
CA LEU A 65 -1.63 0.88 1.22
C LEU A 65 -0.37 1.53 0.64
N GLN A 66 0.45 0.76 -0.08
CA GLN A 66 1.64 1.30 -0.74
C GLN A 66 1.19 2.22 -1.89
N LYS A 67 1.76 3.43 -1.94
CA LYS A 67 1.46 4.39 -3.01
C LYS A 67 1.93 3.82 -4.35
N ARG A 68 1.02 3.83 -5.33
CA ARG A 68 1.26 3.40 -6.70
C ARG A 68 1.34 4.62 -7.60
N PHE A 69 2.16 4.55 -8.63
CA PHE A 69 2.35 5.63 -9.57
C PHE A 69 2.66 5.10 -10.96
N ASP A 70 2.45 5.99 -11.93
CA ASP A 70 2.78 5.78 -13.34
C ASP A 70 3.95 6.70 -13.70
N LEU A 71 4.91 6.20 -14.47
CA LEU A 71 6.07 6.97 -14.91
C LEU A 71 6.51 6.49 -16.29
N VAL A 72 6.54 7.40 -17.25
CA VAL A 72 7.06 7.15 -18.59
C VAL A 72 8.22 8.10 -18.82
N VAL A 73 9.40 7.54 -19.01
CA VAL A 73 10.65 8.29 -19.25
C VAL A 73 11.40 7.66 -20.41
N GLN A 74 11.99 8.50 -21.25
CA GLN A 74 12.75 8.07 -22.42
C GLN A 74 14.11 8.76 -22.39
N ASN A 75 15.18 7.96 -22.38
CA ASN A 75 16.56 8.44 -22.35
C ASN A 75 16.84 9.49 -21.25
N ALA A 76 16.22 9.34 -20.09
CA ALA A 76 16.37 10.28 -18.99
C ALA A 76 17.60 9.93 -18.14
N PRO A 77 18.34 10.91 -17.58
CA PRO A 77 19.43 10.64 -16.65
C PRO A 77 18.96 9.81 -15.46
N ALA A 78 19.70 8.75 -15.11
CA ALA A 78 19.31 7.83 -14.04
C ALA A 78 19.05 8.56 -12.71
N ARG A 79 19.87 9.56 -12.39
CA ARG A 79 19.73 10.41 -11.20
C ARG A 79 18.35 11.07 -11.11
N GLU A 80 17.89 11.68 -12.21
CA GLU A 80 16.61 12.40 -12.26
C GLU A 80 15.43 11.43 -12.10
N VAL A 81 15.52 10.26 -12.76
CA VAL A 81 14.50 9.21 -12.64
C VAL A 81 14.36 8.74 -11.20
N PHE A 82 15.46 8.42 -10.52
CA PHE A 82 15.42 7.96 -9.13
C PHE A 82 14.93 9.04 -8.16
N MET A 83 15.29 10.31 -8.40
CA MET A 83 14.73 11.43 -7.63
C MET A 83 13.22 11.55 -7.84
N GLY A 84 12.76 11.47 -9.08
CA GLY A 84 11.33 11.51 -9.42
C GLY A 84 10.54 10.37 -8.78
N LEU A 85 11.12 9.16 -8.74
CA LEU A 85 10.53 7.99 -8.06
C LEU A 85 10.43 8.19 -6.54
N GLY A 86 11.46 8.77 -5.91
CA GLY A 86 11.43 9.09 -4.48
C GLY A 86 10.33 10.10 -4.13
N MET A 87 10.25 11.18 -4.92
CA MET A 87 9.23 12.23 -4.77
C MET A 87 7.82 11.68 -4.99
N SER A 88 7.59 10.86 -6.02
CA SER A 88 6.27 10.30 -6.30
C SER A 88 5.82 9.35 -5.20
N SER A 89 6.71 8.54 -4.64
CA SER A 89 6.42 7.58 -3.56
C SER A 89 6.39 8.20 -2.16
N GLY A 90 6.94 9.40 -1.96
CA GLY A 90 7.09 10.03 -0.64
C GLY A 90 8.19 9.42 0.24
N GLN A 91 9.16 8.74 -0.37
CA GLN A 91 10.31 8.12 0.31
C GLN A 91 11.56 8.97 0.09
N ASN A 92 12.46 9.01 1.08
CA ASN A 92 13.73 9.71 0.91
C ASN A 92 14.68 8.84 0.09
N VAL A 93 15.23 9.39 -1.00
CA VAL A 93 16.14 8.65 -1.89
C VAL A 93 17.50 9.33 -1.87
N ILE A 94 18.52 8.57 -1.51
CA ILE A 94 19.91 9.00 -1.47
C ILE A 94 20.65 8.31 -2.61
N LEU A 95 21.36 9.11 -3.41
CA LEU A 95 22.07 8.66 -4.59
C LEU A 95 23.56 8.75 -4.35
N SER A 96 24.29 7.67 -4.63
CA SER A 96 25.75 7.73 -4.72
C SER A 96 26.16 8.68 -5.85
N PRO A 97 27.26 9.46 -5.70
CA PRO A 97 27.72 10.38 -6.74
C PRO A 97 28.05 9.68 -8.07
N LYS A 98 28.39 8.38 -8.01
CA LYS A 98 28.72 7.55 -9.17
C LYS A 98 27.52 7.02 -9.96
N VAL A 99 26.27 7.32 -9.55
CA VAL A 99 25.09 6.91 -10.32
C VAL A 99 25.01 7.72 -11.61
N ALA A 100 25.31 7.08 -12.73
CA ALA A 100 25.34 7.66 -14.06
C ALA A 100 24.76 6.69 -15.09
N GLY A 101 24.24 7.22 -16.19
CA GLY A 101 23.60 6.47 -17.27
C GLY A 101 22.25 7.05 -17.66
N SER A 102 21.70 6.60 -18.79
CA SER A 102 20.34 6.95 -19.21
C SER A 102 19.40 5.75 -19.10
N LEU A 103 18.15 6.05 -18.72
CA LEU A 103 17.10 5.07 -18.50
C LEU A 103 15.92 5.36 -19.41
N THR A 104 15.35 4.29 -19.97
CA THR A 104 14.08 4.33 -20.70
C THR A 104 13.14 3.35 -20.03
N LEU A 105 12.10 3.86 -19.37
CA LEU A 105 11.21 3.08 -18.52
C LEU A 105 9.76 3.45 -18.82
N ASN A 106 8.88 2.45 -18.80
CA ASN A 106 7.44 2.64 -18.87
C ASN A 106 6.80 1.86 -17.72
N LEU A 107 6.36 2.59 -16.71
CA LEU A 107 5.86 2.06 -15.45
C LEU A 107 4.38 2.42 -15.30
N HIS A 108 3.55 1.40 -15.03
CA HIS A 108 2.11 1.53 -14.80
C HIS A 108 1.71 0.83 -13.51
N HIS A 109 1.04 1.56 -12.62
CA HIS A 109 0.44 1.10 -11.39
C HIS A 109 1.39 0.35 -10.46
N VAL A 110 2.67 0.76 -10.44
CA VAL A 110 3.76 0.12 -9.70
C VAL A 110 4.07 0.84 -8.40
N THR A 111 4.56 0.08 -7.43
CA THR A 111 5.14 0.61 -6.18
C THR A 111 6.63 0.90 -6.38
N LEU A 112 7.19 1.76 -5.52
CA LEU A 112 8.62 2.08 -5.56
C LEU A 112 9.52 0.84 -5.46
N GLY A 113 9.20 -0.09 -4.55
CA GLY A 113 9.97 -1.32 -4.39
C GLY A 113 9.96 -2.20 -5.64
N ASN A 114 8.83 -2.25 -6.36
CA ASN A 114 8.74 -3.00 -7.62
C ASN A 114 9.52 -2.30 -8.73
N ALA A 115 9.43 -0.97 -8.83
CA ALA A 115 10.19 -0.19 -9.79
C ALA A 115 11.71 -0.34 -9.59
N LEU A 116 12.20 -0.21 -8.35
CA LEU A 116 13.62 -0.40 -8.02
C LEU A 116 14.10 -1.81 -8.33
N ARG A 117 13.28 -2.84 -8.06
CA ARG A 117 13.59 -4.23 -8.38
C ARG A 117 13.68 -4.46 -9.90
N ALA A 118 12.78 -3.87 -10.67
CA ALA A 118 12.80 -3.95 -12.13
C ALA A 118 14.05 -3.26 -12.72
N ILE A 119 14.39 -2.06 -12.22
CA ILE A 119 15.58 -1.33 -12.64
C ILE A 119 16.86 -2.11 -12.28
N ARG A 120 16.91 -2.73 -11.09
CA ARG A 120 18.01 -3.62 -10.71
C ARG A 120 18.16 -4.79 -11.68
N ALA A 121 17.05 -5.44 -12.05
CA ALA A 121 17.07 -6.58 -12.95
C ALA A 121 17.49 -6.20 -14.39
N ALA A 122 17.06 -5.03 -14.88
CA ALA A 122 17.34 -4.60 -16.25
C ALA A 122 18.72 -3.95 -16.42
N TYR A 123 19.17 -3.17 -15.44
CA TYR A 123 20.36 -2.32 -15.56
C TYR A 123 21.44 -2.58 -14.50
N GLY A 124 21.19 -3.46 -13.53
CA GLY A 124 22.17 -3.85 -12.51
C GLY A 124 22.34 -2.88 -11.33
N TYR A 125 21.54 -1.82 -11.23
CA TYR A 125 21.61 -0.89 -10.09
C TYR A 125 21.25 -1.57 -8.78
N GLN A 126 22.06 -1.37 -7.75
CA GLN A 126 21.78 -1.91 -6.42
C GLN A 126 21.11 -0.86 -5.53
N TYR A 127 20.30 -1.32 -4.58
CA TYR A 127 19.67 -0.44 -3.61
C TYR A 127 19.62 -1.09 -2.23
N GLU A 128 19.78 -0.26 -1.20
CA GLU A 128 19.64 -0.66 0.21
C GLU A 128 18.53 0.16 0.86
N VAL A 129 17.70 -0.52 1.65
CA VAL A 129 16.61 0.12 2.40
C VAL A 129 17.07 0.33 3.84
N GLN A 130 17.21 1.60 4.24
CA GLN A 130 17.60 2.00 5.58
C GLN A 130 16.41 2.71 6.26
N GLY A 131 15.47 1.93 6.80
CA GLY A 131 14.26 2.47 7.43
C GLY A 131 13.38 3.26 6.44
N ARG A 132 13.48 4.60 6.46
CA ARG A 132 12.70 5.52 5.60
C ARG A 132 13.51 6.14 4.45
N GLN A 133 14.80 5.83 4.36
CA GLN A 133 15.64 6.24 3.25
C GLN A 133 16.08 5.04 2.42
N ILE A 134 16.22 5.24 1.12
CA ILE A 134 16.71 4.24 0.17
C ILE A 134 17.99 4.77 -0.43
N VAL A 135 19.08 4.02 -0.29
CA VAL A 135 20.39 4.36 -0.85
C VAL A 135 20.58 3.57 -2.14
N ILE A 136 20.93 4.26 -3.23
CA ILE A 136 21.12 3.66 -4.56
C ILE A 136 22.60 3.70 -4.93
N PHE A 137 23.10 2.55 -5.38
CA PHE A 137 24.47 2.31 -5.77
C PHE A 137 24.58 2.06 -7.28
N PRO A 138 25.71 2.45 -7.90
CA PRO A 138 25.97 2.14 -9.30
C PRO A 138 26.06 0.62 -9.54
N PRO A 139 25.90 0.16 -10.79
CA PRO A 139 26.15 -1.22 -11.19
C PRO A 139 27.65 -1.50 -11.25
N GLU A 140 28.37 -1.38 -10.13
CA GLU A 140 29.80 -1.70 -10.06
C GLU A 140 29.99 -3.21 -9.73
N PRO A 141 30.85 -3.93 -10.48
CA PRO A 141 31.26 -5.27 -10.09
C PRO A 141 32.13 -5.21 -8.83
N GLU A 142 31.73 -5.91 -7.77
CA GLU A 142 32.48 -5.95 -6.51
C GLU A 142 33.27 -7.27 -6.39
N THR A 143 34.59 -7.18 -6.24
CA THR A 143 35.43 -8.33 -5.90
C THR A 143 35.59 -8.44 -4.39
N ARG A 144 34.97 -9.44 -3.77
CA ARG A 144 35.12 -9.74 -2.33
C ARG A 144 35.99 -10.97 -2.10
N ILE A 145 36.99 -10.84 -1.24
CA ILE A 145 37.82 -11.97 -0.77
C ILE A 145 37.20 -12.52 0.51
N TYR A 146 36.79 -13.79 0.48
CA TYR A 146 36.26 -14.48 1.64
C TYR A 146 37.29 -15.46 2.19
N GLN A 147 37.58 -15.40 3.49
CA GLN A 147 38.40 -16.41 4.15
C GLN A 147 37.54 -17.63 4.48
N VAL A 148 37.83 -18.76 3.85
CA VAL A 148 37.14 -20.02 4.14
C VAL A 148 37.82 -20.66 5.34
N ASN A 149 37.12 -20.74 6.48
CA ASN A 149 37.57 -21.53 7.61
C ASN A 149 37.06 -22.96 7.43
N TYR A 150 37.98 -23.90 7.15
CA TYR A 150 37.59 -25.28 6.90
C TYR A 150 37.23 -25.96 8.24
N PRO A 151 35.97 -26.41 8.44
CA PRO A 151 35.63 -27.16 9.63
C PRO A 151 36.42 -28.47 9.61
N LYS A 152 37.19 -28.72 10.67
CA LYS A 152 37.94 -29.96 10.85
C LYS A 152 36.93 -31.07 11.12
N PHE A 153 36.64 -31.89 10.13
CA PHE A 153 35.87 -33.11 10.34
C PHE A 153 36.71 -34.09 11.15
N GLY A 154 36.17 -34.52 12.29
CA GLY A 154 36.84 -35.35 13.27
C GLY A 154 37.36 -36.66 12.66
N SER A 155 38.57 -37.02 13.10
CA SER A 155 39.24 -38.28 12.80
C SER A 155 38.32 -39.47 13.11
N TYR A 156 37.90 -40.20 12.09
CA TYR A 156 37.25 -41.49 12.26
C TYR A 156 38.33 -42.53 12.62
N PRO A 157 38.26 -43.19 13.79
CA PRO A 157 39.14 -44.31 14.08
C PRO A 157 38.81 -45.46 13.13
N CYS A 158 39.84 -45.97 12.44
CA CYS A 158 39.79 -47.20 11.67
C CYS A 158 39.55 -48.41 12.59
#